data_AF-A0A4R8TIH4-F1
#
_entry.id   AF-A0A4R8TIH4-F1
#
_cell.length_a   1.000
_cell.length_b   1.000
_cell.length_c   1.000
_cell.angle_alpha   90.00
_cell.angle_beta   90.00
_cell.angle_gamma   90.00
#
_symmetry.space_group_name_H-M   'P 1'
#
loop_
_entity.id
_entity.type
_entity.pdbx_description
1 polymer ?
#
loop_
_entity_poly.entity_id
_entity_poly.type
_entity_poly.pdbx_seq_one_letter_code
_entity_poly.pdbx_strand_id
1 'polypeptide(L)'
;MANRTSAVLFSPTRRINLTDVPRYLFRVHAPSSPGQTSEDEVSSSAAMAGYDYATTDMLTWDGEDAAGMLNNHLRGWSRESDNLMSWTSSLLFALEYAFYRSIREPTVDLTEIRIYVVDTMGMAQGCFLPDLSLIDHLAEWDCHGPRHKRLSQIQHLRRFTDYNFGEYLCQGTLSVAGRATSTSLQNLIDHGILRLVPELAERNDDLELAKRVCRLRQRFFGFPHRPSKAGTRIALVIAQGCFGEKWALPMMAAFLSLHKRHRNQDTVMSAFEVNFSGNYASPTSLFRVF
;
A
#
# COMPACT_ATOMS: atom_id res chain seq x y z
N MET A 1 -18.74 2.39 26.93
CA MET A 1 -18.50 1.36 25.90
C MET A 1 -18.81 2.00 24.56
N ALA A 2 -17.78 2.37 23.80
CA ALA A 2 -18.00 2.96 22.47
C ALA A 2 -18.61 1.88 21.56
N ASN A 3 -19.72 2.20 20.90
CA ASN A 3 -20.32 1.38 19.87
C ASN A 3 -19.23 1.14 18.82
N ARG A 4 -18.69 -0.09 18.74
CA ARG A 4 -17.77 -0.44 17.65
C ARG A 4 -18.59 -0.41 16.37
N THR A 5 -18.43 0.66 15.59
CA THR A 5 -18.99 0.76 14.24
C THR A 5 -18.53 -0.46 13.46
N SER A 6 -19.49 -1.21 12.92
CA SER A 6 -19.20 -2.35 12.04
C SER A 6 -18.39 -1.88 10.84
N ALA A 7 -17.45 -2.69 10.37
CA ALA A 7 -16.68 -2.37 9.18
C ALA A 7 -17.60 -2.10 7.99
N VAL A 8 -17.34 -1.01 7.26
CA VAL A 8 -18.06 -0.65 6.05
C VAL A 8 -17.37 -1.33 4.87
N LEU A 9 -18.03 -2.31 4.28
CA LEU A 9 -17.49 -3.14 3.20
C LEU A 9 -18.07 -2.70 1.86
N PHE A 10 -17.25 -2.75 0.81
CA PHE A 10 -17.73 -2.61 -0.55
C PHE A 10 -18.57 -3.83 -0.95
N SER A 11 -19.79 -3.58 -1.40
CA SER A 11 -20.69 -4.62 -1.89
C SER A 11 -20.34 -4.99 -3.33
N PRO A 12 -20.47 -6.27 -3.71
CA PRO A 12 -20.25 -6.67 -5.09
C PRO A 12 -21.29 -6.02 -6.01
N THR A 13 -20.86 -5.54 -7.17
CA THR A 13 -21.76 -5.07 -8.24
C THR A 13 -21.53 -5.89 -9.49
N ARG A 14 -22.40 -5.75 -10.52
CA ARG A 14 -22.20 -6.45 -11.81
C ARG A 14 -20.84 -6.18 -12.48
N ARG A 15 -20.20 -5.04 -12.15
CA ARG A 15 -18.92 -4.61 -12.75
C ARG A 15 -17.73 -4.70 -11.80
N ILE A 16 -17.93 -5.03 -10.52
CA ILE A 16 -16.88 -5.08 -9.51
C ILE A 16 -16.72 -6.50 -8.99
N ASN A 17 -15.54 -7.07 -9.19
CA ASN A 17 -15.13 -8.34 -8.60
C ASN A 17 -14.35 -8.09 -7.29
N LEU A 18 -14.73 -8.77 -6.21
CA LEU A 18 -14.13 -8.63 -4.89
C LEU A 18 -12.95 -9.58 -4.63
N THR A 19 -12.57 -10.44 -5.59
CA THR A 19 -11.61 -11.54 -5.35
C THR A 19 -10.14 -11.18 -5.55
N ASP A 20 -9.84 -10.00 -6.08
CA ASP A 20 -8.49 -9.69 -6.59
C ASP A 20 -7.73 -8.78 -5.62
N VAL A 21 -7.65 -9.17 -4.35
CA VAL A 21 -6.91 -8.45 -3.31
C VAL A 21 -5.60 -9.18 -3.01
N PRO A 22 -4.44 -8.53 -3.19
CA PRO A 22 -3.15 -9.08 -2.79
C PRO A 22 -3.12 -9.38 -1.29
N ARG A 23 -2.39 -10.44 -0.92
CA ARG A 23 -2.27 -10.85 0.48
C ARG A 23 -1.70 -9.74 1.37
N TYR A 24 -0.74 -8.97 0.88
CA TYR A 24 -0.13 -7.90 1.64
C TYR A 24 -0.37 -6.55 0.97
N LEU A 25 -0.86 -5.60 1.75
CA LEU A 25 -1.01 -4.21 1.36
C LEU A 25 -0.24 -3.31 2.34
N PHE A 26 0.30 -2.22 1.83
CA PHE A 26 1.11 -1.26 2.56
C PHE A 26 0.43 0.12 2.61
N ARG A 27 0.57 0.82 3.73
CA ARG A 27 0.13 2.21 3.88
C ARG A 27 1.19 3.02 4.59
N VAL A 28 1.44 4.23 4.10
CA VAL A 28 2.30 5.20 4.79
C VAL A 28 1.43 6.16 5.58
N HIS A 29 1.77 6.35 6.84
CA HIS A 29 1.19 7.37 7.69
C HIS A 29 2.28 8.32 8.16
N ALA A 30 1.98 9.60 8.20
CA ALA A 30 2.76 10.61 8.90
C ALA A 30 1.77 11.60 9.53
N PRO A 31 2.19 12.48 10.46
CA PRO A 31 1.26 13.30 11.24
C PRO A 31 0.25 14.13 10.43
N SER A 32 0.60 14.57 9.22
CA SER A 32 -0.32 15.31 8.34
C SER A 32 -1.14 14.44 7.37
N SER A 33 -1.03 13.11 7.47
CA SER A 33 -1.90 12.19 6.71
C SER A 33 -3.36 12.35 7.16
N PRO A 34 -4.33 12.44 6.23
CA PRO A 34 -5.75 12.37 6.58
C PRO A 34 -6.12 11.00 7.13
N GLY A 35 -7.14 11.00 8.00
CA GLY A 35 -7.58 9.83 8.76
C GLY A 35 -6.57 9.34 9.80
N GLN A 36 -6.92 8.24 10.45
CA GLN A 36 -6.11 7.57 11.45
C GLN A 36 -5.71 6.17 10.98
N THR A 37 -4.52 5.73 11.37
CA THR A 37 -4.01 4.40 11.05
C THR A 37 -3.23 3.87 12.23
N SER A 38 -3.60 2.67 12.68
CA SER A 38 -2.94 1.93 13.76
C SER A 38 -2.85 0.45 13.37
N GLU A 39 -2.27 -0.38 14.24
CA GLU A 39 -2.21 -1.84 14.03
C GLU A 39 -3.53 -2.55 14.34
N ASP A 40 -4.50 -1.84 14.93
CA ASP A 40 -5.82 -2.38 15.28
C ASP A 40 -6.95 -1.89 14.37
N GLU A 41 -6.82 -0.66 13.86
CA GLU A 41 -7.87 0.03 13.14
C GLU A 41 -7.31 1.08 12.17
N VAL A 42 -8.01 1.25 11.05
CA VAL A 42 -7.84 2.34 10.09
C VAL A 42 -9.17 3.04 9.90
N SER A 43 -9.18 4.37 10.04
CA SER A 43 -10.39 5.19 10.01
C SER A 43 -10.18 6.39 9.08
N SER A 44 -11.08 6.57 8.12
CA SER A 44 -11.10 7.71 7.21
C SER A 44 -11.35 9.03 7.97
N SER A 45 -10.97 10.17 7.39
CA SER A 45 -11.28 11.48 7.99
C SER A 45 -12.78 11.65 8.21
N ALA A 46 -13.59 11.17 7.25
CA ALA A 46 -15.04 11.26 7.37
C ALA A 46 -15.60 10.44 8.54
N ALA A 47 -15.07 9.22 8.75
CA ALA A 47 -15.46 8.38 9.87
C ALA A 47 -15.07 8.99 11.22
N MET A 48 -13.85 9.55 11.31
CA MET A 48 -13.38 10.23 12.52
C MET A 48 -14.20 11.47 12.86
N ALA A 49 -14.64 12.21 11.85
CA ALA A 49 -15.51 13.37 12.00
C ALA A 49 -16.98 13.00 12.28
N GLY A 50 -17.33 11.71 12.25
CA GLY A 50 -18.68 11.23 12.54
C GLY A 50 -19.71 11.53 11.45
N TYR A 51 -19.29 11.66 10.18
CA TYR A 51 -20.23 11.83 9.08
C TYR A 51 -21.04 10.55 8.84
N ASP A 52 -22.36 10.67 8.74
CA ASP A 52 -23.28 9.53 8.56
C ASP A 52 -22.94 8.69 7.32
N TYR A 53 -22.56 9.34 6.21
CA TYR A 53 -22.21 8.63 4.97
C TYR A 53 -20.98 7.72 5.16
N ALA A 54 -20.09 8.01 6.12
CA ALA A 54 -18.92 7.18 6.41
C ALA A 54 -19.28 5.81 7.01
N THR A 55 -20.54 5.59 7.38
CA THR A 55 -21.09 4.31 7.86
C THR A 55 -21.79 3.49 6.78
N THR A 56 -21.82 3.99 5.55
CA THR A 56 -22.54 3.39 4.41
C THR A 56 -21.58 3.07 3.28
N ASP A 57 -21.88 2.01 2.55
CA ASP A 57 -21.08 1.60 1.39
C ASP A 57 -21.20 2.64 0.26
N MET A 58 -20.08 3.26 -0.13
CA MET A 58 -20.01 4.28 -1.17
C MET A 58 -20.60 3.81 -2.51
N LEU A 59 -20.60 2.50 -2.80
CA LEU A 59 -21.19 1.96 -4.02
C LEU A 59 -22.73 1.96 -4.02
N THR A 60 -23.35 2.31 -2.90
CA THR A 60 -24.81 2.46 -2.76
C THR A 60 -25.27 3.92 -2.85
N TRP A 61 -24.35 4.87 -2.93
CA TRP A 61 -24.65 6.30 -3.04
C TRP A 61 -25.14 6.66 -4.45
N ASP A 62 -25.54 7.92 -4.62
CA ASP A 62 -25.68 8.50 -5.95
C ASP A 62 -24.35 8.38 -6.73
N GLY A 63 -24.46 8.06 -8.02
CA GLY A 63 -23.29 7.80 -8.85
C GLY A 63 -22.36 9.01 -9.00
N GLU A 64 -22.92 10.22 -9.07
CA GLU A 64 -22.13 11.45 -9.16
C GLU A 64 -21.40 11.75 -7.86
N ASP A 65 -22.06 11.55 -6.71
CA ASP A 65 -21.46 11.73 -5.38
C ASP A 65 -20.32 10.72 -5.14
N ALA A 66 -20.55 9.44 -5.46
CA ALA A 66 -19.52 8.40 -5.32
C ALA A 66 -18.32 8.66 -6.25
N ALA A 67 -18.57 9.07 -7.51
CA ALA A 67 -17.52 9.39 -8.45
C ALA A 67 -16.74 10.65 -8.03
N GLY A 68 -17.43 11.65 -7.50
CA GLY A 68 -16.84 12.86 -6.92
C GLY A 68 -15.94 12.54 -5.72
N MET A 69 -16.41 11.70 -4.79
CA MET A 69 -15.62 11.22 -3.65
C MET A 69 -14.32 10.54 -4.11
N LEU A 70 -14.44 9.58 -5.04
CA LEU A 70 -13.28 8.86 -5.58
C LEU A 70 -12.29 9.80 -6.29
N ASN A 71 -12.79 10.70 -7.14
CA ASN A 71 -11.93 11.59 -7.91
C ASN A 71 -11.17 12.57 -7.00
N ASN A 72 -11.85 13.12 -5.99
CA ASN A 72 -11.24 14.00 -5.00
C ASN A 72 -10.17 13.26 -4.19
N HIS A 73 -10.44 12.02 -3.76
CA HIS A 73 -9.51 11.18 -3.03
C HIS A 73 -8.23 10.90 -3.83
N LEU A 74 -8.37 10.36 -5.05
CA LEU A 74 -7.22 9.95 -5.88
C LEU A 74 -6.33 11.12 -6.31
N ARG A 75 -6.85 12.36 -6.26
CA ARG A 75 -6.11 13.59 -6.55
C ARG A 75 -5.61 14.31 -5.30
N GLY A 76 -6.03 13.87 -4.12
CA GLY A 76 -5.73 14.51 -2.84
C GLY A 76 -6.32 15.91 -2.71
N TRP A 77 -7.47 16.19 -3.35
CA TRP A 77 -8.11 17.51 -3.36
C TRP A 77 -8.97 17.79 -2.13
N SER A 78 -9.62 16.78 -1.54
CA SER A 78 -10.36 16.92 -0.27
C SER A 78 -9.76 15.98 0.77
N ARG A 79 -9.58 16.47 2.00
CA ARG A 79 -8.94 15.71 3.10
C ARG A 79 -9.80 15.58 4.35
N GLU A 80 -10.72 16.52 4.60
CA GLU A 80 -11.49 16.57 5.85
C GLU A 80 -12.76 15.71 5.79
N SER A 81 -13.40 15.63 4.61
CA SER A 81 -14.61 14.85 4.37
C SER A 81 -14.35 13.54 3.60
N ASP A 82 -13.09 13.12 3.52
CA ASP A 82 -12.69 11.96 2.73
C ASP A 82 -13.09 10.66 3.44
N ASN A 83 -13.88 9.82 2.76
CA ASN A 83 -14.32 8.54 3.31
C ASN A 83 -13.39 7.37 2.94
N LEU A 84 -12.37 7.60 2.12
CA LEU A 84 -11.53 6.55 1.58
C LEU A 84 -10.14 6.58 2.20
N MET A 85 -9.49 5.42 2.25
CA MET A 85 -8.13 5.26 2.77
C MET A 85 -7.29 4.45 1.78
N SER A 86 -6.26 5.07 1.21
CA SER A 86 -5.33 4.43 0.28
C SER A 86 -4.41 3.42 0.96
N TRP A 87 -4.25 2.30 0.27
CA TRP A 87 -3.24 1.27 0.46
C TRP A 87 -2.59 0.98 -0.88
N THR A 88 -1.41 0.37 -0.88
CA THR A 88 -0.72 -0.04 -2.10
C THR A 88 -0.20 -1.47 -1.97
N SER A 89 -0.22 -2.24 -3.06
CA SER A 89 0.48 -3.52 -3.14
C SER A 89 1.98 -3.37 -3.45
N SER A 90 2.45 -2.15 -3.73
CA SER A 90 3.82 -1.87 -4.13
C SER A 90 4.64 -1.35 -2.94
N LEU A 91 5.46 -2.25 -2.34
CA LEU A 91 6.41 -1.84 -1.30
C LEU A 91 7.37 -0.73 -1.77
N LEU A 92 7.78 -0.76 -3.04
CA LEU A 92 8.60 0.30 -3.63
C LEU A 92 7.88 1.66 -3.56
N PHE A 93 6.61 1.71 -3.92
CA PHE A 93 5.83 2.95 -3.81
C PHE A 93 5.69 3.39 -2.36
N ALA A 94 5.43 2.48 -1.42
CA ALA A 94 5.32 2.81 0.00
C ALA A 94 6.64 3.38 0.57
N LEU A 95 7.79 2.78 0.24
CA LEU A 95 9.10 3.27 0.66
C LEU A 95 9.39 4.67 0.09
N GLU A 96 9.19 4.83 -1.22
CA GLU A 96 9.38 6.12 -1.90
C GLU A 96 8.42 7.18 -1.37
N TYR A 97 7.19 6.81 -1.04
CA TYR A 97 6.24 7.73 -0.44
C TYR A 97 6.69 8.14 0.98
N ALA A 98 7.21 7.23 1.80
CA ALA A 98 7.75 7.56 3.11
C ALA A 98 8.92 8.57 3.04
N PHE A 99 9.89 8.35 2.14
CA PHE A 99 10.98 9.31 1.90
C PHE A 99 10.47 10.63 1.33
N TYR A 100 9.49 10.59 0.43
CA TYR A 100 8.86 11.80 -0.09
C TYR A 100 8.20 12.63 1.02
N ARG A 101 7.54 11.98 1.99
CA ARG A 101 6.94 12.64 3.15
C ARG A 101 8.00 13.30 4.03
N SER A 102 9.14 12.64 4.28
CA SER A 102 10.19 13.25 5.09
C SER A 102 10.82 14.49 4.45
N ILE A 103 10.91 14.54 3.12
CA ILE A 103 11.40 15.73 2.41
C ILE A 103 10.36 16.85 2.45
N ARG A 104 9.06 16.52 2.31
CA ARG A 104 7.97 17.50 2.32
C ARG A 104 7.65 18.07 3.69
N GLU A 105 7.93 17.30 4.73
CA GLU A 105 7.65 17.65 6.11
C GLU A 105 8.97 17.56 6.89
N PRO A 106 9.94 18.46 6.61
CA PRO A 106 11.29 18.36 7.19
C PRO A 106 11.31 18.55 8.72
N THR A 107 10.22 19.03 9.31
CA THR A 107 10.06 19.17 10.76
C THR A 107 9.47 17.93 11.43
N VAL A 108 8.98 16.95 10.66
CA VAL A 108 8.46 15.68 11.18
C VAL A 108 9.62 14.73 11.43
N ASP A 109 9.67 14.17 12.64
CA ASP A 109 10.63 13.14 12.99
C ASP A 109 10.41 11.86 12.15
N LEU A 110 11.49 11.24 11.68
CA LEU A 110 11.42 10.00 10.89
C LEU A 110 10.81 8.83 11.67
N THR A 111 10.73 8.91 12.99
CA THR A 111 10.02 7.97 13.86
C THR A 111 8.49 8.05 13.74
N GLU A 112 7.97 9.22 13.34
CA GLU A 112 6.55 9.50 13.15
C GLU A 112 6.04 9.15 11.74
N ILE A 113 6.96 8.98 10.77
CA ILE A 113 6.63 8.47 9.44
C ILE A 113 6.65 6.95 9.50
N ARG A 114 5.47 6.33 9.47
CA ARG A 114 5.29 4.89 9.65
C ARG A 114 4.83 4.21 8.38
N ILE A 115 5.35 3.01 8.14
CA ILE A 115 4.86 2.10 7.11
C ILE A 115 4.12 0.96 7.81
N TYR A 116 2.83 0.87 7.54
CA TYR A 116 1.95 -0.21 7.94
C TYR A 116 1.92 -1.28 6.85
N VAL A 117 1.84 -2.54 7.24
CA VAL A 117 1.50 -3.66 6.38
C VAL A 117 0.32 -4.41 6.99
N VAL A 118 -0.61 -4.87 6.15
CA VAL A 118 -1.75 -5.71 6.56
C VAL A 118 -1.76 -7.01 5.77
N ASP A 119 -2.03 -8.14 6.44
CA ASP A 119 -2.33 -9.43 5.85
C ASP A 119 -3.83 -9.52 5.61
N THR A 120 -4.23 -9.43 4.35
CA THR A 120 -5.64 -9.45 3.90
C THR A 120 -6.25 -10.85 3.94
N MET A 121 -5.44 -11.89 4.16
CA MET A 121 -5.92 -13.26 4.20
C MET A 121 -6.97 -13.44 5.31
N GLY A 122 -8.15 -13.94 4.93
CA GLY A 122 -9.25 -14.18 5.84
C GLY A 122 -9.98 -12.91 6.32
N MET A 123 -9.69 -11.75 5.72
CA MET A 123 -10.57 -10.58 5.86
C MET A 123 -11.84 -10.78 5.00
N ALA A 124 -12.92 -10.08 5.37
CA ALA A 124 -14.15 -10.12 4.60
C ALA A 124 -13.93 -9.58 3.18
N GLN A 125 -14.63 -10.14 2.20
CA GLN A 125 -14.65 -9.56 0.85
C GLN A 125 -15.23 -8.15 0.92
N GLY A 126 -14.68 -7.24 0.12
CA GLY A 126 -15.07 -5.84 0.14
C GLY A 126 -14.36 -4.97 1.18
N CYS A 127 -13.45 -5.52 2.01
CA CYS A 127 -12.60 -4.67 2.85
C CYS A 127 -11.69 -3.75 2.03
N PHE A 128 -11.21 -4.24 0.89
CA PHE A 128 -10.36 -3.52 -0.04
C PHE A 128 -10.85 -3.70 -1.47
N LEU A 129 -10.74 -2.64 -2.27
CA LEU A 129 -10.96 -2.68 -3.71
C LEU A 129 -9.83 -2.00 -4.47
N PRO A 130 -9.39 -2.54 -5.62
CA PRO A 130 -8.47 -1.83 -6.49
C PRO A 130 -9.06 -0.50 -6.94
N ASP A 131 -8.24 0.57 -6.97
CA ASP A 131 -8.66 1.88 -7.47
C ASP A 131 -9.25 1.78 -8.89
N LEU A 132 -8.62 0.98 -9.76
CA LEU A 132 -9.04 0.73 -11.12
C LEU A 132 -10.45 0.14 -11.21
N SER A 133 -10.84 -0.78 -10.31
CA SER A 133 -12.17 -1.36 -10.31
C SER A 133 -13.23 -0.31 -9.96
N LEU A 134 -12.93 0.57 -9.00
CA LEU A 134 -13.79 1.69 -8.64
C LEU A 134 -13.87 2.73 -9.77
N ILE A 135 -12.73 3.06 -10.38
CA ILE A 135 -12.65 3.99 -11.52
C ILE A 135 -13.47 3.44 -12.70
N ASP A 136 -13.31 2.17 -13.06
CA ASP A 136 -14.06 1.58 -14.18
C ASP A 136 -15.57 1.59 -13.92
N HIS A 137 -15.98 1.43 -12.66
CA HIS A 137 -17.38 1.46 -12.27
C HIS A 137 -17.96 2.88 -12.27
N LEU A 138 -17.20 3.87 -11.78
CA LEU A 138 -17.70 5.22 -11.51
C LEU A 138 -17.36 6.25 -12.58
N ALA A 139 -16.46 5.97 -13.52
CA ALA A 139 -16.00 6.94 -14.51
C ALA A 139 -17.10 7.47 -15.44
N GLU A 140 -18.19 6.72 -15.65
CA GLU A 140 -19.33 7.18 -16.45
C GLU A 140 -20.13 8.30 -15.76
N TRP A 141 -20.10 8.34 -14.43
CA TRP A 141 -20.79 9.32 -13.60
C TRP A 141 -19.97 10.60 -13.40
N ASP A 142 -18.63 10.52 -13.49
CA ASP A 142 -17.74 11.70 -13.50
C ASP A 142 -17.68 12.35 -14.90
N CYS A 143 -18.84 12.73 -15.41
CA CYS A 143 -19.00 13.28 -16.76
C CYS A 143 -19.06 14.82 -16.79
N HIS A 144 -19.17 15.45 -15.62
CA HIS A 144 -19.24 16.89 -15.44
C HIS A 144 -17.86 17.48 -15.13
N GLY A 145 -17.53 18.62 -15.74
CA GLY A 145 -16.22 19.28 -15.58
C GLY A 145 -15.16 18.96 -16.64
N PRO A 146 -13.98 19.60 -16.58
CA PRO A 146 -12.96 19.49 -17.62
C PRO A 146 -12.39 18.07 -17.75
N ARG A 147 -12.19 17.58 -18.98
CA ARG A 147 -11.71 16.21 -19.25
C ARG A 147 -10.44 15.83 -18.47
N HIS A 148 -9.48 16.75 -18.33
CA HIS A 148 -8.22 16.51 -17.60
C HIS A 148 -8.40 16.33 -16.09
N LYS A 149 -9.56 16.71 -15.54
CA LYS A 149 -9.93 16.55 -14.14
C LYS A 149 -10.79 15.32 -13.87
N ARG A 150 -11.23 14.59 -14.90
CA ARG A 150 -12.12 13.43 -14.75
C ARG A 150 -11.38 12.16 -14.31
N LEU A 151 -12.10 11.18 -13.79
CA LEU A 151 -11.67 9.83 -13.46
C LEU A 151 -11.13 9.11 -14.70
N SER A 152 -11.71 9.33 -15.88
CA SER A 152 -11.21 8.77 -17.15
C SER A 152 -9.75 9.17 -17.46
N GLN A 153 -9.28 10.33 -16.98
CA GLN A 153 -7.87 10.70 -17.09
C GLN A 153 -7.00 9.84 -16.17
N ILE A 154 -7.43 9.59 -14.93
CA ILE A 154 -6.72 8.71 -14.00
C ILE A 154 -6.73 7.28 -14.53
N GLN A 155 -7.87 6.81 -15.03
CA GLN A 155 -8.02 5.52 -15.71
C GLN A 155 -6.98 5.37 -16.83
N HIS A 156 -6.84 6.39 -17.68
CA HIS A 156 -5.88 6.37 -18.76
C HIS A 156 -4.44 6.26 -18.24
N LEU A 157 -4.07 7.06 -17.24
CA LEU A 157 -2.75 7.00 -16.61
C LEU A 157 -2.47 5.62 -16.00
N ARG A 158 -3.43 5.03 -15.29
CA ARG A 158 -3.27 3.71 -14.64
C ARG A 158 -3.19 2.55 -15.64
N ARG A 159 -3.84 2.64 -16.81
CA ARG A 159 -3.94 1.53 -17.78
C ARG A 159 -2.90 1.59 -18.91
N PHE A 160 -2.54 2.78 -19.35
CA PHE A 160 -1.76 2.98 -20.58
C PHE A 160 -0.40 3.62 -20.35
N THR A 161 0.01 3.81 -19.10
CA THR A 161 1.30 4.37 -18.74
C THR A 161 1.89 3.66 -17.51
N ASP A 162 3.09 4.05 -17.10
CA ASP A 162 3.78 3.48 -15.93
C ASP A 162 3.20 3.95 -14.57
N TYR A 163 2.18 4.83 -14.57
CA TYR A 163 1.59 5.44 -13.37
C TYR A 163 0.65 4.53 -12.58
N ASN A 164 0.68 3.21 -12.78
CA ASN A 164 -0.09 2.27 -11.94
C ASN A 164 0.67 1.93 -10.66
N PHE A 165 0.22 2.45 -9.52
CA PHE A 165 0.88 2.24 -8.23
C PHE A 165 0.30 1.09 -7.40
N GLY A 166 -0.60 0.29 -7.98
CA GLY A 166 -1.24 -0.83 -7.31
C GLY A 166 -2.05 -0.36 -6.11
N GLU A 167 -2.85 0.69 -6.28
CA GLU A 167 -3.62 1.33 -5.21
C GLU A 167 -4.89 0.53 -4.92
N TYR A 168 -5.18 0.36 -3.62
CA TYR A 168 -6.37 -0.30 -3.09
C TYR A 168 -6.99 0.62 -2.05
N LEU A 169 -8.31 0.71 -2.02
CA LEU A 169 -9.04 1.59 -1.12
C LEU A 169 -9.85 0.75 -0.13
N CYS A 170 -9.87 1.19 1.13
CA CYS A 170 -10.92 0.82 2.10
C CYS A 170 -11.75 2.07 2.44
N GLN A 171 -12.92 1.90 3.06
CA GLN A 171 -13.84 2.98 3.38
C GLN A 171 -14.24 3.01 4.85
N GLY A 172 -14.61 4.19 5.35
CA GLY A 172 -15.07 4.37 6.73
C GLY A 172 -14.02 3.94 7.75
N THR A 173 -14.47 3.10 8.69
CA THR A 173 -13.61 2.44 9.69
C THR A 173 -13.46 0.96 9.38
N LEU A 174 -12.21 0.47 9.37
CA LEU A 174 -11.85 -0.91 9.14
C LEU A 174 -10.93 -1.42 10.26
N SER A 175 -11.34 -2.50 10.93
CA SER A 175 -10.46 -3.18 11.88
C SER A 175 -9.41 -4.02 11.14
N VAL A 176 -8.16 -3.86 11.56
CA VAL A 176 -6.98 -4.62 11.07
C VAL A 176 -6.28 -5.37 12.21
N ALA A 177 -6.92 -5.44 13.38
CA ALA A 177 -6.39 -6.05 14.59
C ALA A 177 -5.90 -7.49 14.38
N GLY A 178 -4.68 -7.74 14.87
CA GLY A 178 -3.98 -9.03 14.74
C GLY A 178 -3.50 -9.38 13.33
N ARG A 179 -3.77 -8.52 12.33
CA ARG A 179 -3.42 -8.68 10.91
C ARG A 179 -2.51 -7.59 10.39
N ALA A 180 -2.26 -6.54 11.15
CA ALA A 180 -1.32 -5.50 10.79
C ALA A 180 -0.09 -5.50 11.70
N THR A 181 0.97 -4.90 11.18
CA THR A 181 2.16 -4.48 11.92
C THR A 181 2.70 -3.22 11.25
N SER A 182 3.61 -2.52 11.91
CA SER A 182 4.20 -1.31 11.37
C SER A 182 5.61 -1.06 11.87
N THR A 183 6.34 -0.25 11.12
CA THR A 183 7.67 0.24 11.49
C THR A 183 7.80 1.71 11.12
N SER A 184 8.73 2.43 11.75
CA SER A 184 9.06 3.79 11.36
C SER A 184 10.08 3.84 10.23
N LEU A 185 10.11 4.95 9.50
CA LEU A 185 11.12 5.22 8.48
C LEU A 185 12.53 5.25 9.09
N GLN A 186 12.68 5.83 10.30
CA GLN A 186 13.94 5.80 11.05
C GLN A 186 14.42 4.36 11.27
N ASN A 187 13.53 3.48 11.73
CA ASN A 187 13.89 2.09 12.04
C ASN A 187 14.32 1.31 10.79
N LEU A 188 13.67 1.57 9.64
CA LEU A 188 14.08 1.01 8.35
C LEU A 188 15.50 1.47 7.95
N ILE A 189 15.82 2.75 8.15
CA ILE A 189 17.15 3.32 7.88
C ILE A 189 18.20 2.65 8.77
N ASP A 190 17.95 2.57 10.07
CA ASP A 190 18.89 2.01 11.05
C ASP A 190 19.19 0.54 10.76
N HIS A 191 18.17 -0.23 10.36
CA HIS A 191 18.32 -1.64 9.99
C HIS A 191 18.92 -1.84 8.59
N GLY A 192 19.08 -0.77 7.80
CA GLY A 192 19.89 -0.77 6.59
C GLY A 192 19.12 -0.81 5.29
N ILE A 193 17.90 -0.27 5.22
CA ILE A 193 17.15 -0.18 3.96
C ILE A 193 17.96 0.53 2.86
N LEU A 194 18.75 1.56 3.22
CA LEU A 194 19.62 2.29 2.29
C LEU A 194 20.90 1.50 1.92
N ARG A 195 21.29 0.49 2.70
CA ARG A 195 22.34 -0.46 2.31
C ARG A 195 21.79 -1.53 1.36
N LEU A 196 20.53 -1.91 1.55
CA LEU A 196 19.85 -2.90 0.70
C LEU A 196 19.47 -2.30 -0.66
N VAL A 197 18.96 -1.07 -0.67
CA VAL A 197 18.51 -0.33 -1.85
C VAL A 197 19.07 1.10 -1.80
N PRO A 198 20.34 1.29 -2.19
CA PRO A 198 20.99 2.60 -2.14
C PRO A 198 20.29 3.69 -2.95
N GLU A 199 19.57 3.33 -4.00
CA GLU A 199 18.82 4.25 -4.85
C GLU A 199 17.75 5.04 -4.10
N LEU A 200 17.22 4.50 -2.98
CA LEU A 200 16.28 5.23 -2.13
C LEU A 200 16.91 6.48 -1.50
N ALA A 201 18.24 6.51 -1.35
CA ALA A 201 18.97 7.66 -0.81
C ALA A 201 19.21 8.79 -1.85
N GLU A 202 19.01 8.51 -3.14
CA GLU A 202 19.12 9.53 -4.18
C GLU A 202 18.09 10.64 -3.91
N ARG A 203 18.43 11.92 -4.08
CA ARG A 203 17.49 13.00 -3.78
C ARG A 203 16.32 13.06 -4.77
N ASN A 204 15.13 13.44 -4.29
CA ASN A 204 13.97 13.73 -5.12
C ASN A 204 13.63 15.23 -5.03
N ASP A 205 14.58 16.07 -5.48
CA ASP A 205 14.52 17.53 -5.26
C ASP A 205 13.28 18.18 -5.91
N ASP A 206 12.80 17.62 -7.03
CA ASP A 206 11.60 18.11 -7.73
C ASP A 206 10.27 17.66 -7.07
N LEU A 207 10.33 16.87 -6.00
CA LEU A 207 9.16 16.34 -5.30
C LEU A 207 8.19 15.56 -6.22
N GLU A 208 8.73 14.92 -7.26
CA GLU A 208 7.94 14.17 -8.26
C GLU A 208 7.83 12.69 -7.89
N LEU A 209 7.06 12.37 -6.84
CA LEU A 209 6.87 10.98 -6.35
C LEU A 209 6.57 9.99 -7.48
N ALA A 210 5.55 10.30 -8.29
CA ALA A 210 5.06 9.39 -9.32
C ALA A 210 6.13 9.08 -10.38
N LYS A 211 6.79 10.11 -10.92
CA LYS A 211 7.86 9.95 -11.92
C LYS A 211 9.06 9.23 -11.33
N ARG A 212 9.42 9.51 -10.08
CA ARG A 212 10.52 8.84 -9.39
C ARG A 212 10.27 7.34 -9.25
N VAL A 213 9.07 6.95 -8.82
CA VAL A 213 8.68 5.53 -8.75
C VAL A 213 8.75 4.87 -10.13
N CYS A 214 8.31 5.54 -11.20
CA CYS A 214 8.44 5.02 -12.57
C CYS A 214 9.92 4.80 -12.96
N ARG A 215 10.82 5.76 -12.69
CA ARG A 215 12.26 5.62 -12.97
C ARG A 215 12.88 4.44 -12.21
N LEU A 216 12.57 4.31 -10.92
CA LEU A 216 13.08 3.21 -10.11
C LEU A 216 12.54 1.86 -10.58
N ARG A 217 11.28 1.78 -11.00
CA ARG A 217 10.74 0.54 -11.59
C ARG A 217 11.46 0.14 -12.86
N GLN A 218 11.71 1.10 -13.77
CA GLN A 218 12.47 0.82 -14.99
C GLN A 218 13.88 0.31 -14.66
N ARG A 219 14.55 0.90 -13.66
CA ARG A 219 15.87 0.47 -13.19
C ARG A 219 15.85 -0.91 -12.52
N PHE A 220 14.94 -1.14 -11.57
CA PHE A 220 14.91 -2.35 -10.75
C PHE A 220 14.34 -3.58 -11.48
N PHE A 221 13.51 -3.36 -12.50
CA PHE A 221 12.83 -4.44 -13.23
C PHE A 221 13.28 -4.59 -14.68
N GLY A 222 14.21 -3.76 -15.16
CA GLY A 222 14.83 -3.93 -16.48
C GLY A 222 15.51 -5.29 -16.64
N PHE A 223 16.29 -5.71 -15.63
CA PHE A 223 17.02 -6.99 -15.66
C PHE A 223 16.90 -7.76 -14.34
N PRO A 224 16.89 -9.10 -14.37
CA PRO A 224 16.93 -9.90 -13.15
C PRO A 224 18.25 -9.71 -12.38
N HIS A 225 18.15 -9.53 -11.07
CA HIS A 225 19.28 -9.38 -10.16
C HIS A 225 19.39 -10.62 -9.26
N ARG A 226 20.60 -11.16 -9.12
CA ARG A 226 20.90 -12.19 -8.10
C ARG A 226 21.21 -11.49 -6.76
N PRO A 227 20.46 -11.76 -5.68
CA PRO A 227 20.77 -11.19 -4.38
C PRO A 227 22.09 -11.76 -3.88
N SER A 228 22.96 -10.90 -3.35
CA SER A 228 24.13 -11.35 -2.63
C SER A 228 23.73 -11.96 -1.29
N LYS A 229 24.60 -12.80 -0.70
CA LYS A 229 24.40 -13.31 0.67
C LYS A 229 24.26 -12.15 1.68
N ALA A 230 25.04 -11.09 1.49
CA ALA A 230 24.96 -9.88 2.30
C ALA A 230 23.60 -9.18 2.16
N GLY A 231 23.11 -8.97 0.93
CA GLY A 231 21.80 -8.37 0.69
C GLY A 231 20.65 -9.20 1.26
N THR A 232 20.73 -10.53 1.14
CA THR A 232 19.77 -11.46 1.75
C THR A 232 19.75 -11.33 3.27
N ARG A 233 20.92 -11.26 3.91
CA ARG A 233 21.04 -11.06 5.35
C ARG A 233 20.50 -9.70 5.79
N ILE A 234 20.78 -8.63 5.04
CA ILE A 234 20.24 -7.30 5.34
C ILE A 234 18.71 -7.32 5.25
N ALA A 235 18.12 -7.93 4.22
CA ALA A 235 16.67 -8.06 4.09
C ALA A 235 16.04 -8.80 5.29
N LEU A 236 16.67 -9.88 5.75
CA LEU A 236 16.24 -10.60 6.95
C LEU A 236 16.33 -9.74 8.22
N VAL A 237 17.45 -9.04 8.41
CA VAL A 237 17.66 -8.13 9.56
C VAL A 237 16.61 -7.02 9.59
N ILE A 238 16.31 -6.41 8.45
CA ILE A 238 15.23 -5.42 8.35
C ILE A 238 13.90 -6.08 8.69
N ALA A 239 13.58 -7.24 8.11
CA ALA A 239 12.30 -7.89 8.31
C ALA A 239 12.05 -8.26 9.79
N GLN A 240 13.03 -8.85 10.47
CA GLN A 240 12.94 -9.21 11.90
C GLN A 240 12.94 -7.97 12.80
N GLY A 241 13.90 -7.07 12.60
CA GLY A 241 14.07 -5.89 13.48
C GLY A 241 13.00 -4.83 13.32
N CYS A 242 12.38 -4.73 12.13
CA CYS A 242 11.33 -3.74 11.86
C CYS A 242 9.92 -4.27 12.06
N PHE A 243 9.64 -5.55 11.78
CA PHE A 243 8.27 -6.08 11.75
C PHE A 243 8.03 -7.26 12.70
N GLY A 244 9.09 -7.77 13.33
CA GLY A 244 9.05 -8.91 14.26
C GLY A 244 9.03 -10.27 13.56
N GLU A 245 9.25 -11.33 14.35
CA GLU A 245 9.44 -12.70 13.84
C GLU A 245 8.27 -13.23 13.00
N LYS A 246 7.02 -12.94 13.40
CA LYS A 246 5.81 -13.37 12.67
C LYS A 246 5.79 -12.84 11.23
N TRP A 247 6.35 -11.65 11.01
CA TRP A 247 6.36 -10.93 9.74
C TRP A 247 7.70 -11.02 9.01
N ALA A 248 8.72 -11.62 9.64
CA ALA A 248 10.05 -11.71 9.07
C ALA A 248 10.05 -12.39 7.70
N LEU A 249 9.34 -13.50 7.56
CA LEU A 249 9.24 -14.24 6.30
C LEU A 249 8.61 -13.40 5.16
N PRO A 250 7.37 -12.91 5.28
CA PRO A 250 6.74 -12.14 4.21
C PRO A 250 7.45 -10.82 3.91
N MET A 251 7.98 -10.14 4.94
CA MET A 251 8.68 -8.87 4.73
C MET A 251 10.05 -9.08 4.09
N MET A 252 10.79 -10.12 4.46
CA MET A 252 12.04 -10.47 3.77
C MET A 252 11.78 -10.76 2.29
N ALA A 253 10.72 -11.50 1.97
CA ALA A 253 10.31 -11.75 0.58
C ALA A 253 10.00 -10.43 -0.15
N ALA A 254 9.21 -9.55 0.46
CA ALA A 254 8.85 -8.26 -0.12
C ALA A 254 10.08 -7.34 -0.35
N PHE A 255 11.03 -7.30 0.58
CA PHE A 255 12.27 -6.54 0.41
C PHE A 255 13.14 -7.11 -0.72
N LEU A 256 13.25 -8.44 -0.80
CA LEU A 256 13.98 -9.07 -1.90
C LEU A 256 13.28 -8.83 -3.24
N SER A 257 11.95 -8.76 -3.30
CA SER A 257 11.19 -8.51 -4.53
C SER A 257 11.23 -7.05 -5.02
N LEU A 258 11.89 -6.13 -4.30
CA LEU A 258 12.10 -4.76 -4.79
C LEU A 258 12.89 -4.71 -6.11
N HIS A 259 13.67 -5.76 -6.40
CA HIS A 259 14.33 -5.96 -7.69
C HIS A 259 13.77 -7.20 -8.38
N LYS A 260 13.69 -7.18 -9.71
CA LYS A 260 13.36 -8.37 -10.50
C LYS A 260 14.33 -9.50 -10.17
N ARG A 261 13.83 -10.70 -9.93
CA ARG A 261 14.62 -11.89 -9.58
C ARG A 261 14.50 -12.97 -10.65
N HIS A 262 15.48 -13.87 -10.71
CA HIS A 262 15.28 -15.13 -11.42
C HIS A 262 14.36 -16.02 -10.59
N ARG A 263 13.50 -16.81 -11.24
CA ARG A 263 12.71 -17.84 -10.57
C ARG A 263 13.65 -18.89 -9.95
N ASN A 264 13.29 -19.40 -8.77
CA ASN A 264 13.98 -20.50 -8.07
C ASN A 264 15.48 -20.25 -7.84
N GLN A 265 15.85 -19.10 -7.26
CA GLN A 265 17.24 -18.82 -6.92
C GLN A 265 17.66 -19.55 -5.63
N ASP A 266 18.63 -20.46 -5.73
CA ASP A 266 19.14 -21.27 -4.62
C ASP A 266 19.51 -20.44 -3.39
N THR A 267 20.20 -19.29 -3.56
CA THR A 267 20.59 -18.43 -2.42
C THR A 267 19.37 -17.95 -1.60
N VAL A 268 18.26 -17.65 -2.27
CA VAL A 268 17.03 -17.17 -1.64
C VAL A 268 16.31 -18.35 -0.99
N MET A 269 16.18 -19.48 -1.71
CA MET A 269 15.58 -20.71 -1.20
C MET A 269 16.31 -21.22 0.03
N SER A 270 17.64 -21.37 -0.02
CA SER A 270 18.45 -21.81 1.10
C SER A 270 18.38 -20.84 2.27
N ALA A 271 18.31 -19.53 2.03
CA ALA A 271 18.10 -18.57 3.12
C ALA A 271 16.72 -18.75 3.76
N PHE A 272 15.66 -19.00 2.98
CA PHE A 272 14.36 -19.28 3.52
C PHE A 272 14.31 -20.60 4.29
N GLU A 273 14.91 -21.66 3.76
CA GLU A 273 14.99 -22.96 4.42
C GLU A 273 15.79 -22.89 5.73
N VAL A 274 16.98 -22.27 5.72
CA VAL A 274 17.80 -22.16 6.93
C VAL A 274 17.10 -21.36 8.03
N ASN A 275 16.36 -20.30 7.69
CA ASN A 275 15.79 -19.40 8.68
C ASN A 275 14.33 -19.71 9.05
N PHE A 276 13.60 -20.51 8.26
CA PHE A 276 12.14 -20.71 8.45
C PHE A 276 11.66 -22.17 8.34
N SER A 277 12.56 -23.17 8.21
CA SER A 277 12.23 -24.59 7.99
C SER A 277 11.43 -25.30 9.11
N GLY A 278 11.13 -24.65 10.22
CA GLY A 278 10.35 -25.23 11.33
C GLY A 278 8.87 -24.80 11.43
N ASN A 279 8.46 -23.71 10.76
CA ASN A 279 7.20 -23.02 11.09
C ASN A 279 6.27 -22.70 9.91
N TYR A 280 6.67 -23.00 8.67
CA TYR A 280 5.86 -22.67 7.49
C TYR A 280 5.74 -23.86 6.54
N ALA A 281 4.51 -24.19 6.15
CA ALA A 281 4.24 -25.23 5.16
C ALA A 281 4.94 -24.88 3.83
N SER A 282 5.74 -25.83 3.33
CA SER A 282 6.37 -25.93 2.00
C SER A 282 6.73 -24.61 1.26
N PRO A 283 8.02 -24.35 0.99
CA PRO A 283 8.50 -23.19 0.22
C PRO A 283 7.81 -22.94 -1.13
N THR A 284 7.23 -23.97 -1.75
CA THR A 284 6.61 -23.90 -3.08
C THR A 284 5.29 -23.11 -3.14
N SER A 285 4.57 -22.90 -2.04
CA SER A 285 3.37 -22.04 -2.04
C SER A 285 3.68 -20.55 -1.90
N LEU A 286 4.88 -20.20 -1.42
CA LEU A 286 5.31 -18.81 -1.19
C LEU A 286 5.64 -18.06 -2.50
N PHE A 287 6.12 -18.75 -3.53
CA PHE A 287 6.50 -18.16 -4.82
C PHE A 287 5.34 -18.00 -5.81
N ARG A 288 4.10 -18.34 -5.42
CA ARG A 288 2.90 -17.93 -6.16
C ARG A 288 2.37 -16.56 -5.73
N VAL A 289 2.96 -15.96 -4.69
CA VAL A 289 2.46 -14.72 -4.06
C VAL A 289 3.27 -13.48 -4.46
N PHE A 290 4.42 -13.64 -5.14
CA PHE A 290 5.29 -12.54 -5.57
C PHE A 290 5.83 -12.75 -6.99
#